data_AF-A0AAE4EQ05-F1
#
_entry.id   AF-A0AAE4EQ05-F1
#
_cell.length_a   1.000
_cell.length_b   1.000
_cell.length_c   1.000
_cell.angle_alpha   90.00
_cell.angle_beta   90.00
_cell.angle_gamma   90.00
#
_symmetry.space_group_name_H-M   'P 1'
#
loop_
_entity.id
_entity.type
_entity.pdbx_description
1 polymer ?
#
loop_
_entity_poly.entity_id
_entity_poly.type
_entity_poly.pdbx_seq_one_letter_code
_entity_poly.pdbx_strand_id
1 'polypeptide(L)'
;MVAAGDADQSSVAERLGIKPEMVVQEIGWDEDVDDDVRAAIEEQIGGDILDEDADEVIDVVLLWWREDDGDLGDALIDARGPLEETGVIWVLTPKTGQPGHVEPSEIAEAVPAVGLAQTANISVGPNWIGTRLVSPKSKSKQR
;
A
#
# COMPACT_ATOMS: atom_id res chain seq x y z
N MET A 1 -23.94 20.28 -0.92
CA MET A 1 -24.28 19.25 0.07
C MET A 1 -23.11 18.29 0.01
N VAL A 2 -22.08 18.49 0.83
CA VAL A 2 -20.92 17.58 0.90
C VAL A 2 -21.41 16.32 1.59
N ALA A 3 -21.27 15.18 0.91
CA ALA A 3 -21.82 13.93 1.40
C ALA A 3 -20.97 13.48 2.59
N ALA A 4 -21.60 12.82 3.56
CA ALA A 4 -20.91 12.32 4.73
C ALA A 4 -19.91 11.17 4.41
N GLY A 5 -19.77 10.78 3.13
CA GLY A 5 -18.80 9.81 2.65
C GLY A 5 -17.43 10.44 2.35
N ASP A 6 -17.38 11.67 1.81
CA ASP A 6 -16.14 12.32 1.39
C ASP A 6 -15.18 12.56 2.58
N ALA A 7 -15.73 12.85 3.77
CA ALA A 7 -14.92 13.14 4.96
C ALA A 7 -14.20 11.90 5.53
N ASP A 8 -14.78 10.70 5.40
CA ASP A 8 -14.13 9.45 5.80
C ASP A 8 -13.06 9.03 4.78
N GLN A 9 -13.30 9.34 3.50
CA GLN A 9 -12.42 9.05 2.37
C GLN A 9 -11.14 9.88 2.41
N SER A 10 -11.21 11.23 2.47
CA SER A 10 -10.01 12.06 2.61
C SER A 10 -9.20 11.68 3.85
N SER A 11 -9.89 11.28 4.93
CA SER A 11 -9.24 10.77 6.14
C SER A 11 -8.43 9.49 5.89
N VAL A 12 -8.79 8.63 4.92
CA VAL A 12 -8.04 7.41 4.60
C VAL A 12 -6.68 7.73 3.96
N ALA A 13 -6.64 8.62 2.97
CA ALA A 13 -5.38 9.03 2.34
C ALA A 13 -4.43 9.68 3.36
N GLU A 14 -4.97 10.54 4.24
CA GLU A 14 -4.22 11.12 5.36
C GLU A 14 -3.71 10.06 6.35
N ARG A 15 -4.52 9.03 6.66
CA ARG A 15 -4.12 7.92 7.55
C ARG A 15 -3.04 7.03 6.92
N LEU A 16 -3.05 6.88 5.61
CA LEU A 16 -1.98 6.23 4.85
C LEU A 16 -0.69 7.08 4.82
N GLY A 17 -0.76 8.34 5.26
CA GLY A 17 0.35 9.27 5.27
C GLY A 17 0.70 9.83 3.89
N ILE A 18 -0.23 9.73 2.95
CA ILE A 18 -0.12 10.25 1.58
C ILE A 18 -0.24 11.77 1.65
N LYS A 19 0.63 12.45 0.91
CA LYS A 19 0.68 13.91 0.84
C LYS A 19 0.41 14.36 -0.60
N PRO A 20 -0.04 15.61 -0.77
CA PRO A 20 -0.12 16.21 -2.10
C PRO A 20 1.25 16.12 -2.81
N GLU A 21 1.21 15.96 -4.13
CA GLU A 21 2.39 15.86 -5.01
C GLU A 21 3.22 14.58 -4.86
N MET A 22 2.81 13.61 -4.03
CA MET A 22 3.44 12.29 -3.97
C MET A 22 3.03 11.42 -5.16
N VAL A 23 3.97 10.63 -5.66
CA VAL A 23 3.72 9.64 -6.69
C VAL A 23 3.28 8.34 -6.05
N VAL A 24 2.05 7.93 -6.35
CA VAL A 24 1.44 6.69 -5.81
C VAL A 24 1.32 5.68 -6.94
N GLN A 25 1.81 4.48 -6.72
CA GLN A 25 1.62 3.34 -7.63
C GLN A 25 0.69 2.32 -7.00
N GLU A 26 -0.18 1.70 -7.80
CA GLU A 26 -0.95 0.52 -7.42
C GLU A 26 -0.45 -0.74 -8.12
N ILE A 27 -0.51 -1.85 -7.39
CA ILE A 27 -0.14 -3.18 -7.87
C ILE A 27 -1.21 -4.16 -7.37
N GLY A 28 -1.63 -5.12 -8.21
CA GLY A 28 -2.63 -6.13 -7.84
C GLY A 28 -4.08 -5.63 -7.82
N TRP A 29 -4.34 -4.52 -8.52
CA TRP A 29 -5.69 -4.01 -8.73
C TRP A 29 -6.55 -5.07 -9.44
N ASP A 30 -7.79 -5.26 -8.98
CA ASP A 30 -8.78 -6.16 -9.57
C ASP A 30 -10.19 -5.54 -9.42
N GLU A 31 -11.30 -6.29 -9.49
CA GLU A 31 -12.65 -5.69 -9.40
C GLU A 31 -13.19 -5.56 -7.96
N ASP A 32 -12.50 -6.11 -6.97
CA ASP A 32 -12.89 -6.14 -5.53
C ASP A 32 -12.25 -5.03 -4.69
N VAL A 33 -11.41 -4.21 -5.32
CA VAL A 33 -10.75 -3.07 -4.69
C VAL A 33 -11.72 -1.95 -4.39
N ASP A 34 -11.35 -1.14 -3.41
CA ASP A 34 -12.21 -0.08 -2.90
C ASP A 34 -12.00 1.21 -3.72
N ASP A 35 -12.88 1.46 -4.70
CA ASP A 35 -12.82 2.65 -5.55
C ASP A 35 -12.88 3.97 -4.75
N ASP A 36 -13.60 3.97 -3.61
CA ASP A 36 -13.67 5.14 -2.73
C ASP A 36 -12.29 5.45 -2.10
N VAL A 37 -11.50 4.41 -1.76
CA VAL A 37 -10.12 4.59 -1.28
C VAL A 37 -9.23 5.14 -2.39
N ARG A 38 -9.37 4.64 -3.62
CA ARG A 38 -8.61 5.15 -4.77
C ARG A 38 -8.91 6.63 -5.04
N ALA A 39 -10.20 6.97 -5.15
CA ALA A 39 -10.65 8.33 -5.38
C ALA A 39 -10.13 9.30 -4.30
N ALA A 40 -10.12 8.88 -3.03
CA ALA A 40 -9.56 9.67 -1.93
C ALA A 40 -8.07 9.95 -2.09
N ILE A 41 -7.32 8.97 -2.58
CA ILE A 41 -5.87 9.07 -2.78
C ILE A 41 -5.58 9.99 -3.96
N GLU A 42 -6.30 9.83 -5.08
CA GLU A 42 -6.19 10.69 -6.26
C GLU A 42 -6.50 12.15 -5.94
N GLU A 43 -7.58 12.40 -5.19
CA GLU A 43 -7.91 13.74 -4.70
C GLU A 43 -6.80 14.31 -3.80
N GLN A 44 -6.21 13.46 -2.94
CA GLN A 44 -5.17 13.87 -2.00
C GLN A 44 -3.84 14.20 -2.69
N ILE A 45 -3.41 13.41 -3.68
CA ILE A 45 -2.17 13.65 -4.43
C ILE A 45 -2.34 14.73 -5.50
N GLY A 46 -3.58 14.96 -5.95
CA GLY A 46 -3.92 15.92 -7.00
C GLY A 46 -3.61 15.40 -8.40
N GLY A 47 -3.63 14.08 -8.58
CA GLY A 47 -3.27 13.37 -9.81
C GLY A 47 -3.75 11.91 -9.77
N ASP A 48 -3.49 11.17 -10.84
CA ASP A 48 -3.92 9.78 -10.98
C ASP A 48 -2.92 8.82 -10.32
N ILE A 49 -3.44 7.68 -9.81
CA ILE A 49 -2.60 6.58 -9.32
C ILE A 49 -1.97 5.88 -10.53
N LEU A 50 -0.68 5.54 -10.42
CA LEU A 50 0.07 4.87 -11.49
C LEU A 50 -0.08 3.35 -11.42
N ASP A 51 -0.18 2.69 -12.57
CA ASP A 51 -0.14 1.23 -12.66
C ASP A 51 1.28 0.67 -12.48
N GLU A 52 1.39 -0.66 -12.38
CA GLU A 52 2.66 -1.39 -12.21
C GLU A 52 3.68 -1.18 -13.35
N ASP A 53 3.22 -0.83 -14.56
CA ASP A 53 4.06 -0.56 -15.74
C ASP A 53 4.67 0.85 -15.76
N ALA A 54 4.40 1.68 -14.76
CA ALA A 54 4.89 3.06 -14.73
C ALA A 54 6.41 3.15 -14.49
N ASP A 55 7.11 3.87 -15.36
CA ASP A 55 8.55 4.14 -15.26
C ASP A 55 8.79 5.49 -14.54
N GLU A 56 8.28 5.61 -13.31
CA GLU A 56 8.46 6.80 -12.45
C GLU A 56 9.02 6.41 -11.08
N VAL A 57 9.57 7.40 -10.36
CA VAL A 57 10.04 7.20 -8.99
C VAL A 57 8.85 7.25 -8.05
N ILE A 58 8.59 6.15 -7.35
CA ILE A 58 7.37 5.99 -6.56
C ILE A 58 7.63 6.32 -5.09
N ASP A 59 6.83 7.24 -4.52
CA ASP A 59 6.87 7.57 -3.09
C ASP A 59 6.10 6.54 -2.25
N VAL A 60 4.96 6.09 -2.78
CA VAL A 60 4.02 5.20 -2.09
C VAL A 60 3.55 4.10 -3.03
N VAL A 61 3.75 2.84 -2.65
CA VAL A 61 3.18 1.70 -3.38
C VAL A 61 1.99 1.16 -2.60
N LEU A 62 0.84 1.05 -3.24
CA LEU A 62 -0.36 0.36 -2.77
C LEU A 62 -0.36 -1.05 -3.38
N LEU A 63 0.00 -2.04 -2.58
CA LEU A 63 -0.01 -3.43 -3.00
C LEU A 63 -1.31 -4.09 -2.51
N TRP A 64 -2.25 -4.31 -3.43
CA TRP A 64 -3.47 -5.07 -3.17
C TRP A 64 -3.16 -6.56 -3.25
N TRP A 65 -3.24 -7.25 -2.12
CA TRP A 65 -2.75 -8.61 -1.98
C TRP A 65 -3.81 -9.55 -1.42
N ARG A 66 -4.08 -10.66 -2.12
CA ARG A 66 -5.00 -11.73 -1.72
C ARG A 66 -4.23 -13.04 -1.54
N GLU A 67 -4.82 -13.99 -0.83
CA GLU A 67 -4.16 -15.28 -0.54
C GLU A 67 -3.84 -16.08 -1.82
N ASP A 68 -4.61 -15.87 -2.89
CA ASP A 68 -4.45 -16.56 -4.18
C ASP A 68 -3.54 -15.81 -5.17
N ASP A 69 -3.02 -14.61 -4.83
CA ASP A 69 -2.19 -13.79 -5.73
C ASP A 69 -0.77 -14.37 -5.93
N GLY A 70 -0.35 -15.36 -5.14
CA GLY A 70 0.92 -16.08 -5.32
C GLY A 70 1.87 -15.90 -4.16
N ASP A 71 3.12 -15.47 -4.43
CA ASP A 71 4.15 -15.26 -3.40
C ASP A 71 4.31 -13.78 -3.06
N LEU A 72 3.99 -13.43 -1.81
CA LEU A 72 4.06 -12.05 -1.32
C LEU A 72 5.51 -11.53 -1.31
N GLY A 73 6.50 -12.40 -1.12
CA GLY A 73 7.91 -12.01 -1.11
C GLY A 73 8.36 -11.51 -2.48
N ASP A 74 8.04 -12.23 -3.55
CA ASP A 74 8.33 -11.79 -4.92
C ASP A 74 7.61 -10.46 -5.24
N ALA A 75 6.31 -10.35 -4.94
CA ALA A 75 5.55 -9.11 -5.15
C ALA A 75 6.14 -7.91 -4.39
N LEU A 76 6.65 -8.11 -3.17
CA LEU A 76 7.33 -7.06 -2.41
C LEU A 76 8.70 -6.69 -2.98
N ILE A 77 9.40 -7.61 -3.63
CA ILE A 77 10.66 -7.34 -4.33
C ILE A 77 10.38 -6.47 -5.56
N ASP A 78 9.36 -6.82 -6.34
CA ASP A 78 8.93 -6.06 -7.52
C ASP A 78 8.45 -4.66 -7.13
N ALA A 79 7.57 -4.56 -6.12
CA ALA A 79 7.08 -3.28 -5.57
C ALA A 79 8.21 -2.37 -5.05
N ARG A 80 9.32 -2.96 -4.60
CA ARG A 80 10.48 -2.20 -4.14
C ARG A 80 11.33 -1.65 -5.29
N GLY A 81 11.24 -2.22 -6.49
CA GLY A 81 12.03 -1.84 -7.65
C GLY A 81 11.97 -0.34 -7.96
N PRO A 82 10.78 0.24 -8.18
CA PRO A 82 10.60 1.65 -8.51
C PRO A 82 10.47 2.57 -7.27
N LEU A 83 10.52 2.02 -6.05
CA LEU A 83 10.30 2.76 -4.81
C LEU A 83 11.47 3.69 -4.43
N GLU A 84 11.16 4.90 -4.00
CA GLU A 84 12.12 5.88 -3.48
C GLU A 84 12.83 5.39 -2.19
N GLU A 85 14.00 5.95 -1.87
CA GLU A 85 14.81 5.58 -0.69
C GLU A 85 14.06 5.71 0.65
N THR A 86 13.13 6.67 0.72
CA THR A 86 12.25 6.96 1.85
C THR A 86 10.79 6.57 1.59
N GLY A 87 10.54 5.88 0.48
CA GLY A 87 9.23 5.42 0.09
C GLY A 87 8.65 4.38 1.04
N VAL A 88 7.33 4.20 0.95
CA VAL A 88 6.57 3.28 1.80
C VAL A 88 5.75 2.34 0.94
N ILE A 89 5.64 1.08 1.37
CA ILE A 89 4.77 0.10 0.74
C ILE A 89 3.61 -0.16 1.70
N TRP A 90 2.39 0.00 1.22
CA TRP A 90 1.17 -0.36 1.91
C TRP A 90 0.64 -1.66 1.32
N VAL A 91 0.79 -2.75 2.08
CA VAL A 91 0.17 -4.03 1.71
C VAL A 91 -1.26 -4.02 2.22
N LEU A 92 -2.20 -3.94 1.30
CA LEU A 92 -3.63 -3.95 1.52
C LEU A 92 -4.10 -5.39 1.38
N THR A 93 -4.60 -5.98 2.47
CA THR A 93 -5.17 -7.33 2.44
C THR A 93 -6.65 -7.32 2.83
N PRO A 94 -7.45 -8.27 2.32
CA PRO A 94 -8.84 -8.40 2.74
C PRO A 94 -8.93 -8.71 4.23
N LYS A 95 -9.90 -8.11 4.93
CA LYS A 95 -10.16 -8.37 6.35
C LYS A 95 -10.66 -9.80 6.56
N THR A 96 -10.50 -10.30 7.78
CA THR A 96 -10.98 -11.64 8.15
C THR A 96 -12.47 -11.81 7.81
N GLY A 97 -12.77 -12.86 7.05
CA GLY A 97 -14.11 -13.17 6.57
C GLY A 97 -14.45 -12.63 5.17
N GLN A 98 -13.56 -11.83 4.57
CA GLN A 98 -13.61 -11.50 3.14
C GLN A 98 -12.91 -12.58 2.29
N PRO A 99 -13.31 -12.77 1.03
CA PRO A 99 -12.58 -13.64 0.11
C PRO A 99 -11.15 -13.12 -0.10
N GLY A 100 -10.19 -14.03 -0.26
CA GLY A 100 -8.78 -13.67 -0.44
C GLY A 100 -8.08 -13.23 0.86
N HIS A 101 -8.62 -13.58 2.03
CA HIS A 101 -8.07 -13.12 3.31
C HIS A 101 -6.69 -13.71 3.56
N VAL A 102 -5.70 -12.81 3.71
CA VAL A 102 -4.33 -13.19 4.00
C VAL A 102 -4.07 -13.24 5.50
N GLU A 103 -3.50 -14.35 5.96
CA GLU A 103 -3.13 -14.51 7.37
C GLU A 103 -2.01 -13.52 7.74
N PRO A 104 -2.11 -12.84 8.90
CA PRO A 104 -1.06 -11.91 9.34
C PRO A 104 0.33 -12.55 9.47
N SER A 105 0.40 -13.87 9.69
CA SER A 105 1.64 -14.64 9.73
C SER A 105 2.36 -14.65 8.39
N GLU A 106 1.65 -14.77 7.27
CA GLU A 106 2.25 -14.77 5.93
C GLU A 106 3.00 -13.45 5.68
N ILE A 107 2.36 -12.33 5.98
CA ILE A 107 2.98 -11.00 5.91
C ILE A 107 4.18 -10.91 6.86
N ALA A 108 4.04 -11.40 8.10
CA ALA A 108 5.11 -11.36 9.09
C ALA A 108 6.34 -12.22 8.72
N GLU A 109 6.16 -13.27 7.91
CA GLU A 109 7.24 -14.11 7.40
C GLU A 109 7.87 -13.54 6.11
N ALA A 110 7.06 -13.03 5.18
CA ALA A 110 7.53 -12.49 3.90
C ALA A 110 8.30 -11.17 4.05
N VAL A 111 7.78 -10.23 4.85
CA VAL A 111 8.35 -8.89 5.05
C VAL A 111 9.84 -8.89 5.45
N PRO A 112 10.28 -9.64 6.48
CA PRO A 112 11.69 -9.68 6.85
C PRO A 112 12.56 -10.39 5.80
N ALA A 113 12.01 -11.35 5.04
CA ALA A 113 12.75 -12.08 4.01
C ALA A 113 13.23 -11.15 2.88
N VAL A 114 12.44 -10.12 2.56
CA VAL A 114 12.77 -9.09 1.56
C VAL A 114 13.49 -7.86 2.14
N GLY A 115 13.83 -7.92 3.44
CA GLY A 115 14.55 -6.86 4.14
C GLY A 115 13.71 -5.61 4.41
N LEU A 116 12.38 -5.73 4.43
CA LEU A 116 11.46 -4.67 4.85
C LEU A 116 11.11 -4.82 6.33
N ALA A 117 10.49 -3.78 6.90
CA ALA A 117 9.98 -3.80 8.26
C ALA A 117 8.54 -3.28 8.31
N GLN A 118 7.66 -4.03 8.96
CA GLN A 118 6.32 -3.59 9.30
C GLN A 118 6.38 -2.51 10.39
N THR A 119 5.63 -1.41 10.20
CA THR A 119 5.66 -0.26 11.11
C THR A 119 4.29 0.16 11.63
N ALA A 120 3.22 -0.14 10.90
CA ALA A 120 1.86 0.20 11.30
C ALA A 120 0.84 -0.69 10.58
N ASN A 121 -0.35 -0.81 11.16
CA ASN A 121 -1.50 -1.46 10.54
C ASN A 121 -2.72 -0.57 10.76
N ILE A 122 -3.47 -0.27 9.69
CA ILE A 122 -4.67 0.57 9.74
C ILE A 122 -5.79 -0.06 8.93
N SER A 123 -7.03 0.19 9.32
CA SER A 123 -8.17 -0.14 8.46
C SER A 123 -8.23 0.83 7.29
N VAL A 124 -8.33 0.29 6.08
CA VAL A 124 -8.46 1.03 4.82
C VAL A 124 -9.85 0.67 4.28
N GLY A 125 -10.84 1.51 4.58
CA GLY A 125 -12.23 1.23 4.23
C GLY A 125 -12.88 0.05 4.99
N PRO A 126 -14.05 -0.40 4.53
CA PRO A 126 -14.85 -1.46 5.16
C PRO A 126 -14.21 -2.84 5.03
N ASN A 127 -13.56 -3.15 3.91
CA ASN A 127 -13.14 -4.51 3.56
C ASN A 127 -11.65 -4.77 3.65
N TRP A 128 -10.81 -3.72 3.68
CA TRP A 128 -9.35 -3.86 3.58
C TRP A 128 -8.62 -3.39 4.84
N ILE A 129 -7.48 -4.03 5.10
CA ILE A 129 -6.52 -3.61 6.12
C ILE A 129 -5.19 -3.30 5.45
N GLY A 130 -4.66 -2.11 5.70
CA GLY A 130 -3.36 -1.67 5.22
C GLY A 130 -2.28 -1.96 6.24
N THR A 131 -1.21 -2.59 5.78
CA THR A 131 0.01 -2.86 6.53
C THR A 131 1.14 -2.01 5.96
N ARG A 132 1.67 -1.10 6.78
CA ARG A 132 2.76 -0.19 6.37
C ARG A 132 4.11 -0.86 6.51
N LEU A 133 4.79 -1.00 5.39
CA LEU A 133 6.15 -1.49 5.29
C LEU A 133 7.08 -0.36 4.88
N VAL A 134 8.27 -0.34 5.47
CA VAL A 134 9.33 0.59 5.10
C VAL A 134 10.63 -0.16 4.93
N SER A 135 11.49 0.32 4.03
CA SER A 135 12.88 -0.10 4.04
C SER A 135 13.52 0.40 5.35
N PRO A 136 14.03 -0.49 6.22
CA PRO A 136 14.77 -0.07 7.38
C PRO A 136 15.96 0.74 6.88
N LYS A 137 16.13 1.97 7.38
CA LYS A 137 17.32 2.77 7.04
C LYS A 137 18.54 1.91 7.34
N SER A 138 19.21 1.49 6.27
CA SER A 138 20.56 0.94 6.36
C SER A 138 21.33 1.97 7.17
N LYS A 139 21.70 1.62 8.41
CA LYS A 139 22.75 2.38 9.09
C LYS A 139 23.94 2.23 8.16
N SER A 140 24.19 3.26 7.36
CA SER A 140 25.40 3.38 6.55
C SER A 140 26.52 2.97 7.48
N LYS A 141 27.15 1.84 7.16
CA LYS A 141 28.30 1.35 7.88
C LYS A 141 29.38 2.39 7.58
N GLN A 142 29.45 3.41 8.43
CA GLN A 142 30.54 4.34 8.47
C GLN A 142 31.75 3.51 8.91
N ARG A 143 32.49 2.97 7.94
CA ARG A 143 33.82 2.38 8.12
C ARG A 143 34.46 2.00 6.80
#